data_AF-A0A7Z0IVR5-F1
#
_entry.id   AF-A0A7Z0IVR5-F1
#
_cell.length_a   1.000
_cell.length_b   1.000
_cell.length_c   1.000
_cell.angle_alpha   90.00
_cell.angle_beta   90.00
_cell.angle_gamma   90.00
#
_symmetry.space_group_name_H-M   'P 1'
#
loop_
_entity.id
_entity.type
_entity.pdbx_description
1 polymer ?
#
loop_
_entity_poly.entity_id
_entity_poly.type
_entity_poly.pdbx_seq_one_letter_code
_entity_poly.pdbx_strand_id
1 'polypeptide(L)'
;MAALAGIGAMPDTIEDRAVVIRMRRRAPGESVAPYRTRRDGPALDNLRKRLNQWVVAHHDHLGTATPDMPVEDRAADTWEPLLAIADLAGGDWPEIGREACVTLTETRDANAQTTLQTRLLTDCRTAFGDAEALPTSVLLDRLKDDPEAPWATYSNPLQGLTAMKLGFLLRDFDIRSDTIRFDTGQAKGYQRAAFADAWARYCAPAPTCLICRQPLAIDDGTRTHPTCDPEARR
;
A
#
# COMPACT_ATOMS: atom_id res chain seq x y z
N MET A 1 13.00 14.44 13.48
CA MET A 1 12.37 13.95 12.23
C MET A 1 13.43 13.30 11.36
N ALA A 2 13.10 12.17 10.73
CA ALA A 2 13.91 11.54 9.69
C ALA A 2 13.15 11.64 8.36
N ALA A 3 13.87 11.80 7.26
CA ALA A 3 13.31 11.67 5.92
C ALA A 3 13.70 10.29 5.37
N LEU A 4 12.72 9.48 5.03
CA LEU A 4 12.91 8.18 4.42
C LEU A 4 12.52 8.26 2.94
N ALA A 5 13.29 7.62 2.08
CA ALA A 5 12.99 7.54 0.66
C ALA A 5 13.20 6.10 0.18
N GLY A 6 12.25 5.60 -0.61
CA GLY A 6 12.25 4.23 -1.11
C GLY A 6 11.44 4.10 -2.40
N ILE A 7 11.61 2.99 -3.09
CA ILE A 7 10.79 2.63 -4.26
C ILE A 7 9.64 1.76 -3.78
N GLY A 8 8.41 2.13 -4.12
CA GLY A 8 7.20 1.42 -3.67
C GLY A 8 6.69 1.94 -2.32
N ALA A 9 5.71 1.22 -1.75
CA ALA A 9 5.21 1.52 -0.42
C ALA A 9 6.22 1.09 0.66
N MET A 10 6.27 1.83 1.76
CA MET A 10 6.98 1.45 2.97
C MET A 10 6.08 0.59 3.87
N PRO A 11 6.64 -0.10 4.89
CA PRO A 11 5.82 -0.81 5.86
C PRO A 11 4.77 0.09 6.50
N ASP A 12 3.57 -0.45 6.69
CA ASP A 12 2.39 0.25 7.24
C ASP A 12 2.68 0.97 8.56
N THR A 13 3.48 0.33 9.43
CA THR A 13 3.92 0.89 10.72
C THR A 13 4.75 2.17 10.61
N ILE A 14 5.38 2.42 9.45
CA ILE A 14 6.09 3.66 9.13
C ILE A 14 5.16 4.66 8.48
N GLU A 15 4.35 4.25 7.50
CA GLU A 15 3.45 5.15 6.76
C GLU A 15 2.33 5.74 7.63
N ASP A 16 1.86 4.99 8.64
CA ASP A 16 0.89 5.46 9.63
C ASP A 16 1.36 6.65 10.47
N ARG A 17 2.68 6.85 10.57
CA ARG A 17 3.32 7.88 11.40
C ARG A 17 4.13 8.87 10.56
N ALA A 18 3.81 8.99 9.27
CA ALA A 18 4.54 9.82 8.33
C ALA A 18 3.61 10.59 7.39
N VAL A 19 4.05 11.78 6.98
CA VAL A 19 3.48 12.47 5.83
C VAL A 19 4.05 11.85 4.56
N VAL A 20 3.24 11.06 3.84
CA VAL A 20 3.67 10.31 2.66
C VAL A 20 3.64 11.20 1.41
N ILE A 21 4.82 11.56 0.89
CA ILE A 21 4.95 12.28 -0.38
C ILE A 21 5.35 11.29 -1.48
N ARG A 22 4.44 11.03 -2.41
CA ARG A 22 4.68 10.10 -3.52
C ARG A 22 5.35 10.80 -4.70
N MET A 23 6.55 10.34 -5.05
CA MET A 23 7.21 10.78 -6.27
C MET A 23 6.62 10.07 -7.49
N ARG A 24 6.36 10.83 -8.56
CA ARG A 24 5.89 10.30 -9.84
C ARG A 24 7.03 10.29 -10.85
N ARG A 25 7.00 9.33 -11.78
CA ARG A 25 7.89 9.38 -12.93
C ARG A 25 7.51 10.57 -13.81
N ARG A 26 8.55 11.26 -14.30
CA ARG A 26 8.44 12.29 -15.33
C ARG A 26 7.53 11.84 -16.48
N ALA A 27 6.56 12.66 -16.86
CA ALA A 27 5.74 12.43 -18.04
C ALA A 27 6.52 12.75 -19.35
N PRO A 28 6.12 12.19 -20.50
CA PRO A 28 6.65 12.61 -21.80
C PRO A 28 6.43 14.12 -21.98
N GLY A 29 7.50 14.87 -22.28
CA GLY A 29 7.45 16.32 -22.45
C GLY A 29 7.65 17.15 -21.17
N GLU A 30 7.59 16.53 -19.98
CA GLU A 30 7.93 17.21 -18.73
C GLU A 30 9.45 17.34 -18.60
N SER A 31 9.94 18.51 -18.19
CA SER A 31 11.37 18.79 -17.98
C SER A 31 11.58 19.23 -16.54
N VAL A 32 12.38 18.46 -15.80
CA VAL A 32 12.76 18.77 -14.41
C VAL A 32 14.23 19.16 -14.38
N ALA A 33 14.54 20.31 -13.78
CA ALA A 33 15.92 20.75 -13.64
C ALA A 33 16.67 19.79 -12.69
N PRO A 34 17.83 19.26 -13.09
CA PRO A 34 18.61 18.40 -12.20
C PRO A 34 19.10 19.22 -11.01
N TYR A 35 18.94 18.66 -9.81
CA TYR A 35 19.54 19.20 -8.60
C TYR A 35 21.06 19.11 -8.69
N ARG A 36 21.74 20.22 -8.39
CA ARG A 36 23.20 20.33 -8.39
C ARG A 36 23.66 20.93 -7.07
N THR A 37 24.27 20.12 -6.22
CA THR A 37 24.72 20.52 -4.87
C THR A 37 25.51 21.83 -4.84
N ARG A 38 26.42 22.06 -5.80
CA ARG A 38 27.21 23.31 -5.86
C ARG A 38 26.39 24.55 -6.22
N ARG A 39 25.39 24.41 -7.09
CA ARG A 39 24.56 25.52 -7.57
C ARG A 39 23.42 25.81 -6.60
N ASP A 40 22.71 24.76 -6.18
CA ASP A 40 21.43 24.86 -5.46
C ASP A 40 21.62 24.79 -3.94
N GLY A 41 22.65 24.08 -3.46
CA GLY A 41 22.93 23.88 -2.04
C GLY A 41 23.07 25.17 -1.24
N PRO A 42 23.86 26.18 -1.69
CA PRO A 42 24.06 27.41 -0.93
C PRO A 42 22.75 28.19 -0.65
N ALA A 43 21.83 28.22 -1.61
CA ALA A 43 20.54 28.89 -1.46
C ALA A 43 19.65 28.15 -0.45
N LEU A 44 19.61 26.82 -0.53
CA LEU A 44 18.87 25.97 0.42
C LEU A 44 19.44 26.07 1.84
N ASP A 45 20.77 26.15 1.97
CA ASP A 45 21.43 26.36 3.26
C ASP A 45 21.08 27.71 3.87
N ASN A 46 21.00 28.76 3.06
CA ASN A 46 20.56 30.08 3.52
C ASN A 46 19.09 30.03 3.99
N LEU A 47 18.21 29.42 3.21
CA LEU A 47 16.80 29.23 3.57
C LEU A 47 16.68 28.45 4.89
N ARG A 48 17.41 27.34 5.03
CA ARG A 48 17.45 26.55 6.27
C ARG A 48 17.85 27.39 7.48
N LYS A 49 18.87 28.24 7.36
CA LYS A 49 19.30 29.14 8.45
C LYS A 49 18.21 30.13 8.83
N ARG A 50 17.54 30.73 7.85
CA ARG A 50 16.43 31.67 8.07
C ARG A 50 15.23 31.00 8.75
N LEU A 51 14.84 29.82 8.27
CA LEU A 51 13.77 29.03 8.87
C LEU A 51 14.11 28.65 10.31
N ASN A 52 15.34 28.19 10.56
CA ASN A 52 15.78 27.86 11.92
C ASN A 52 15.73 29.07 12.86
N GLN A 53 16.21 30.23 12.41
CA GLN A 53 16.15 31.45 13.20
C GLN A 53 14.70 31.86 13.51
N TRP A 54 13.80 31.73 12.54
CA TRP A 54 12.38 32.02 12.73
C TRP A 54 11.72 31.05 13.71
N VAL A 55 11.91 29.73 13.54
CA VAL A 55 11.33 28.72 14.43
C VAL A 55 11.83 28.88 15.86
N VAL A 56 13.13 29.11 16.06
CA VAL A 56 13.71 29.31 17.40
C VAL A 56 13.08 30.53 18.09
N ALA A 57 12.82 31.60 17.37
CA ALA A 57 12.17 32.79 17.92
C ALA A 57 10.70 32.57 18.32
N HIS A 58 10.04 31.54 17.79
CA HIS A 58 8.62 31.24 18.04
C HIS A 58 8.41 29.90 18.75
N HIS A 59 9.47 29.30 19.29
CA HIS A 59 9.44 27.95 19.84
C HIS A 59 8.38 27.79 20.95
N ASP A 60 8.27 28.76 21.87
CA ASP A 60 7.33 28.69 22.99
C ASP A 60 5.86 28.76 22.52
N HIS A 61 5.59 29.57 21.50
CA HIS A 61 4.27 29.64 20.87
C HIS A 61 3.94 28.32 20.17
N LEU A 62 4.85 27.84 19.29
CA LEU A 62 4.64 26.59 18.55
C LEU A 62 4.52 25.38 19.49
N GLY A 63 5.25 25.36 20.61
CA GLY A 63 5.22 24.26 21.58
C GLY A 63 3.93 24.17 22.40
N THR A 64 3.07 25.19 22.35
CA THR A 64 1.77 25.22 23.04
C THR A 64 0.59 25.42 22.08
N ALA A 65 0.87 25.46 20.76
CA ALA A 65 -0.14 25.63 19.74
C ALA A 65 -1.06 24.40 19.66
N THR A 66 -2.36 24.66 19.60
CA THR A 66 -3.40 23.64 19.39
C THR A 66 -4.16 23.99 18.10
N PRO A 67 -3.60 23.68 16.92
CA PRO A 67 -4.26 24.00 15.65
C PRO A 67 -5.56 23.21 15.49
N ASP A 68 -6.50 23.78 14.73
CA ASP A 68 -7.72 23.05 14.33
C ASP A 68 -7.38 21.92 13.34
N MET A 69 -7.72 20.69 13.70
CA MET A 69 -7.27 19.46 13.04
C MET A 69 -8.37 18.84 12.17
N PRO A 70 -8.13 18.63 10.86
CA PRO A 70 -9.11 18.00 9.97
C PRO A 70 -9.04 16.46 9.97
N VAL A 71 -8.14 15.87 10.77
CA VAL A 71 -7.88 14.42 10.87
C VAL A 71 -7.70 14.03 12.34
N GLU A 72 -7.80 12.74 12.64
CA GLU A 72 -7.73 12.19 14.00
C GLU A 72 -6.56 11.18 14.17
N ASP A 73 -6.39 10.68 15.39
CA ASP A 73 -5.41 9.65 15.78
C ASP A 73 -3.97 9.95 15.30
N ARG A 74 -3.28 8.95 14.75
CA ARG A 74 -1.88 9.04 14.31
C ARG A 74 -1.67 10.06 13.19
N ALA A 75 -2.70 10.32 12.39
CA ALA A 75 -2.63 11.35 11.35
C ALA A 75 -2.60 12.74 12.00
N ALA A 76 -3.40 12.97 13.05
CA ALA A 76 -3.36 14.22 13.81
C ALA A 76 -1.97 14.44 14.42
N ASP A 77 -1.43 13.44 15.12
CA ASP A 77 -0.08 13.52 15.73
C ASP A 77 1.02 13.87 14.70
N THR A 78 0.87 13.38 13.47
CA THR A 78 1.83 13.60 12.38
C THR A 78 1.71 15.01 11.79
N TRP A 79 0.49 15.53 11.67
CA TRP A 79 0.19 16.78 10.99
C TRP A 79 0.17 18.02 11.90
N GLU A 80 -0.09 17.85 13.19
CA GLU A 80 -0.17 18.92 14.19
C GLU A 80 1.01 19.92 14.10
N PRO A 81 2.29 19.51 14.10
CA PRO A 81 3.39 20.47 14.03
C PRO A 81 3.44 21.24 12.71
N LEU A 82 2.97 20.65 11.60
CA LEU A 82 2.93 21.33 10.30
C LEU A 82 1.80 22.35 10.24
N LEU A 83 0.64 22.02 10.80
CA LEU A 83 -0.50 22.93 10.88
C LEU A 83 -0.23 24.08 11.86
N ALA A 84 0.45 23.84 12.99
CA ALA A 84 0.88 24.90 13.90
C ALA A 84 1.82 25.90 13.20
N ILE A 85 2.77 25.41 12.39
CA ILE A 85 3.65 26.28 11.59
C ILE A 85 2.85 27.06 10.53
N ALA A 86 1.87 26.42 9.88
CA ALA A 86 1.03 27.06 8.87
C ALA A 86 0.15 28.16 9.48
N ASP A 87 -0.46 27.90 10.63
CA ASP A 87 -1.26 28.86 11.39
C ASP A 87 -0.42 30.08 11.80
N LEU A 88 0.81 29.85 12.28
CA LEU A 88 1.72 30.93 12.66
C LEU A 88 2.29 31.70 11.45
N ALA A 89 2.48 31.03 10.31
CA ALA A 89 2.91 31.69 9.07
C ALA A 89 1.86 32.65 8.52
N GLY A 90 0.57 32.36 8.77
CA GLY A 90 -0.56 33.20 8.38
C GLY A 90 -0.73 33.34 6.87
N GLY A 91 -1.53 34.32 6.43
CA GLY A 91 -1.92 34.44 5.02
C GLY A 91 -2.72 33.22 4.57
N ASP A 92 -2.36 32.64 3.43
CA ASP A 92 -3.05 31.48 2.86
C ASP A 92 -2.53 30.13 3.41
N TRP A 93 -1.43 30.14 4.17
CA TRP A 93 -0.81 28.92 4.70
C TRP A 93 -1.74 28.06 5.58
N PRO A 94 -2.56 28.62 6.49
CA PRO A 94 -3.49 27.84 7.32
C PRO A 94 -4.46 26.99 6.48
N GLU A 95 -4.96 27.55 5.37
CA GLU A 95 -5.91 26.88 4.48
C GLU A 95 -5.19 25.81 3.63
N ILE A 96 -4.08 26.19 2.98
CA ILE A 96 -3.25 25.27 2.17
C ILE A 96 -2.77 24.08 3.01
N GLY A 97 -2.38 24.31 4.27
CA GLY A 97 -1.93 23.27 5.18
C GLY A 97 -3.02 22.23 5.46
N ARG A 98 -4.25 22.68 5.71
CA ARG A 98 -5.40 21.79 5.97
C ARG A 98 -5.82 21.04 4.70
N GLU A 99 -5.86 21.72 3.55
CA GLU A 99 -6.13 21.08 2.26
C GLU A 99 -5.10 19.98 1.95
N ALA A 100 -3.81 20.26 2.15
CA ALA A 100 -2.74 19.29 1.97
C ALA A 100 -2.86 18.12 2.97
N CYS A 101 -3.22 18.39 4.22
CA CYS A 101 -3.43 17.38 5.25
C CYS A 101 -4.51 16.38 4.84
N VAL A 102 -5.69 16.87 4.43
CA VAL A 102 -6.79 16.02 3.98
C VAL A 102 -6.37 15.25 2.73
N THR A 103 -5.89 15.95 1.70
CA THR A 103 -5.58 15.36 0.39
C THR A 103 -4.54 14.23 0.50
N LEU A 104 -3.47 14.44 1.27
CA LEU A 104 -2.41 13.44 1.41
C LEU A 104 -2.82 12.27 2.31
N THR A 105 -3.64 12.51 3.33
CA THR A 105 -4.17 11.46 4.20
C THR A 105 -5.16 10.56 3.44
N GLU A 106 -6.13 11.15 2.74
CA GLU A 106 -7.07 10.39 1.90
C GLU A 106 -6.34 9.61 0.79
N THR A 107 -5.34 10.23 0.16
CA THR A 107 -4.53 9.56 -0.85
C THR A 107 -3.78 8.37 -0.26
N ARG A 108 -3.21 8.49 0.95
CA ARG A 108 -2.56 7.37 1.63
C ARG A 108 -3.54 6.22 1.85
N ASP A 109 -4.70 6.51 2.44
CA ASP A 109 -5.68 5.51 2.83
C ASP A 109 -6.26 4.77 1.62
N ALA A 110 -6.61 5.50 0.55
CA ALA A 110 -7.09 4.91 -0.71
C ALA A 110 -6.04 3.96 -1.34
N ASN A 111 -4.77 4.32 -1.26
CA ASN A 111 -3.70 3.51 -1.83
C ASN A 111 -3.31 2.30 -0.97
N ALA A 112 -3.34 2.43 0.36
CA ALA A 112 -3.17 1.30 1.27
C ALA A 112 -4.24 0.24 0.98
N GLN A 113 -5.48 0.68 0.83
CA GLN A 113 -6.61 -0.16 0.43
C GLN A 113 -6.38 -0.83 -0.94
N THR A 114 -5.95 -0.08 -1.96
CA THR A 114 -5.67 -0.61 -3.31
C THR A 114 -4.55 -1.67 -3.29
N THR A 115 -3.51 -1.45 -2.48
CA THR A 115 -2.37 -2.38 -2.36
C THR A 115 -2.82 -3.69 -1.70
N LEU A 116 -3.63 -3.58 -0.64
CA LEU A 116 -4.20 -4.73 0.06
C LEU A 116 -5.15 -5.53 -0.84
N GLN A 117 -6.00 -4.86 -1.62
CA GLN A 117 -6.90 -5.49 -2.59
C GLN A 117 -6.13 -6.22 -3.70
N THR A 118 -5.04 -5.63 -4.21
CA THR A 118 -4.18 -6.28 -5.21
C THR A 118 -3.46 -7.49 -4.64
N ARG A 119 -2.99 -7.41 -3.38
CA ARG A 119 -2.43 -8.55 -2.66
C ARG A 119 -3.48 -9.66 -2.50
N LEU A 120 -4.69 -9.32 -2.09
CA LEU A 120 -5.80 -10.27 -1.97
C LEU A 120 -6.06 -11.01 -3.28
N LEU A 121 -6.07 -10.32 -4.43
CA LEU A 121 -6.23 -10.99 -5.73
C LEU A 121 -5.13 -12.03 -5.98
N THR A 122 -3.88 -11.69 -5.65
CA THR A 122 -2.73 -12.58 -5.81
C THR A 122 -2.85 -13.79 -4.90
N ASP A 123 -3.19 -13.58 -3.63
CA ASP A 123 -3.34 -14.65 -2.65
C ASP A 123 -4.56 -15.53 -2.98
N CYS A 124 -5.66 -14.94 -3.50
CA CYS A 124 -6.78 -15.69 -4.06
C CYS A 124 -6.33 -16.56 -5.23
N ARG A 125 -5.46 -16.08 -6.14
CA ARG A 125 -4.94 -16.89 -7.25
C ARG A 125 -4.23 -18.14 -6.74
N THR A 126 -3.38 -17.99 -5.72
CA THR A 126 -2.68 -19.09 -5.06
C THR A 126 -3.65 -20.02 -4.37
N ALA A 127 -4.60 -19.49 -3.60
CA ALA A 127 -5.61 -20.27 -2.89
C ALA A 127 -6.51 -21.08 -3.84
N PHE A 128 -6.82 -20.56 -5.03
CA PHE A 128 -7.58 -21.28 -6.06
C PHE A 128 -6.80 -22.46 -6.64
N GLY A 129 -5.52 -22.27 -6.96
CA GLY A 129 -4.74 -23.24 -7.73
C GLY A 129 -5.47 -23.60 -9.04
N ASP A 130 -5.73 -24.89 -9.23
CA ASP A 130 -6.41 -25.45 -10.40
C ASP A 130 -7.93 -25.65 -10.20
N ALA A 131 -8.49 -25.30 -9.04
CA ALA A 131 -9.92 -25.49 -8.78
C ALA A 131 -10.76 -24.48 -9.58
N GLU A 132 -11.78 -24.94 -10.31
CA GLU A 132 -12.67 -24.07 -11.09
C GLU A 132 -13.61 -23.21 -10.23
N ALA A 133 -13.92 -23.67 -9.01
CA ALA A 133 -14.73 -22.93 -8.05
C ALA A 133 -14.35 -23.32 -6.62
N LEU A 134 -14.48 -22.38 -5.68
CA LEU A 134 -14.28 -22.63 -4.26
C LEU A 134 -15.46 -22.14 -3.42
N PRO A 135 -15.93 -22.92 -2.43
CA PRO A 135 -16.80 -22.39 -1.38
C PRO A 135 -16.11 -21.24 -0.64
N THR A 136 -16.88 -20.24 -0.22
CA THR A 136 -16.33 -19.07 0.50
C THR A 136 -15.61 -19.48 1.78
N SER A 137 -16.11 -20.51 2.49
CA SER A 137 -15.42 -21.07 3.67
C SER A 137 -14.03 -21.59 3.32
N VAL A 138 -13.93 -22.44 2.30
CA VAL A 138 -12.66 -23.04 1.87
C VAL A 138 -11.68 -21.97 1.39
N LEU A 139 -12.14 -20.96 0.65
CA LEU A 139 -11.29 -19.86 0.21
C LEU A 139 -10.76 -19.06 1.40
N LEU A 140 -11.60 -18.77 2.40
CA LEU A 140 -11.17 -18.07 3.61
C LEU A 140 -10.17 -18.90 4.42
N ASP A 141 -10.41 -20.21 4.56
CA ASP A 141 -9.51 -21.11 5.28
C ASP A 141 -8.13 -21.12 4.61
N ARG A 142 -8.07 -21.28 3.29
CA ARG A 142 -6.81 -21.24 2.51
C ARG A 142 -6.10 -19.89 2.61
N LEU A 143 -6.83 -18.78 2.57
CA LEU A 143 -6.24 -17.44 2.72
C LEU A 143 -5.65 -17.22 4.12
N LYS A 144 -6.28 -17.77 5.16
CA LYS A 144 -5.82 -17.63 6.55
C LYS A 144 -4.69 -18.60 6.93
N ASP A 145 -4.53 -19.68 6.17
CA ASP A 145 -3.50 -20.69 6.42
C ASP A 145 -2.10 -20.20 6.01
N ASP A 146 -2.01 -19.14 5.19
CA ASP A 146 -0.73 -18.49 4.86
C ASP A 146 -0.28 -17.57 6.00
N PRO A 147 0.80 -17.92 6.74
CA PRO A 147 1.29 -17.13 7.87
C PRO A 147 1.97 -15.83 7.47
N GLU A 148 2.43 -15.72 6.22
CA GLU A 148 3.03 -14.50 5.68
C GLU A 148 1.96 -13.49 5.23
N ALA A 149 0.71 -13.95 5.06
CA ALA A 149 -0.41 -13.14 4.65
C ALA A 149 -1.17 -12.52 5.83
N PRO A 150 -1.72 -11.28 5.69
CA PRO A 150 -2.40 -10.60 6.77
C PRO A 150 -3.79 -11.17 7.09
N TRP A 151 -4.27 -12.18 6.35
CA TRP A 151 -5.67 -12.60 6.37
C TRP A 151 -6.10 -13.28 7.67
N ALA A 152 -5.19 -13.95 8.36
CA ALA A 152 -5.47 -14.61 9.65
C ALA A 152 -5.87 -13.60 10.75
N THR A 153 -5.31 -12.40 10.72
CA THR A 153 -5.55 -11.34 11.73
C THR A 153 -6.23 -10.11 11.14
N TYR A 154 -6.62 -10.15 9.86
CA TYR A 154 -7.14 -9.01 9.12
C TYR A 154 -8.31 -8.34 9.84
N SER A 155 -8.09 -7.08 10.27
CA SER A 155 -9.03 -6.20 10.97
C SER A 155 -9.56 -6.70 12.32
N ASN A 156 -9.49 -8.00 12.63
CA ASN A 156 -9.76 -8.56 13.95
C ASN A 156 -8.82 -9.75 14.20
N PRO A 157 -7.97 -9.71 15.25
CA PRO A 157 -7.03 -10.78 15.57
C PRO A 157 -7.67 -12.15 15.87
N LEU A 158 -8.93 -12.19 16.30
CA LEU A 158 -9.64 -13.42 16.69
C LEU A 158 -10.36 -14.10 15.53
N GLN A 159 -10.83 -13.32 14.55
CA GLN A 159 -11.64 -13.83 13.44
C GLN A 159 -10.91 -13.80 12.09
N GLY A 160 -9.94 -12.90 11.94
CA GLY A 160 -9.29 -12.60 10.67
C GLY A 160 -10.26 -12.09 9.61
N LEU A 161 -9.92 -12.35 8.34
CA LEU A 161 -10.73 -12.04 7.19
C LEU A 161 -12.08 -12.78 7.25
N THR A 162 -13.18 -12.04 7.18
CA THR A 162 -14.54 -12.62 7.19
C THR A 162 -15.14 -12.64 5.78
N ALA A 163 -16.18 -13.46 5.56
CA ALA A 163 -16.85 -13.53 4.26
C ALA A 163 -17.40 -12.16 3.80
N MET A 164 -17.92 -11.36 4.73
CA MET A 164 -18.40 -10.00 4.46
C MET A 164 -17.26 -9.10 3.98
N LYS A 165 -16.12 -9.11 4.67
CA LYS A 165 -14.96 -8.28 4.33
C LYS A 165 -14.30 -8.74 3.02
N LEU A 166 -14.20 -10.05 2.81
CA LEU A 166 -13.76 -10.62 1.53
C LEU A 166 -14.62 -10.10 0.38
N GLY A 167 -15.95 -10.15 0.52
CA GLY A 167 -16.87 -9.65 -0.50
C GLY A 167 -16.78 -8.13 -0.71
N PHE A 168 -16.46 -7.36 0.33
CA PHE A 168 -16.21 -5.91 0.19
C PHE A 168 -14.92 -5.64 -0.58
N LEU A 169 -13.81 -6.31 -0.22
CA LEU A 169 -12.52 -6.14 -0.88
C LEU A 169 -12.54 -6.55 -2.36
N LEU A 170 -13.31 -7.58 -2.70
CA LEU A 170 -13.44 -8.08 -4.07
C LEU A 170 -14.43 -7.29 -4.94
N ARG A 171 -15.29 -6.47 -4.33
CA ARG A 171 -16.34 -5.73 -5.03
C ARG A 171 -15.79 -4.76 -6.08
N ASP A 172 -14.65 -4.12 -5.80
CA ASP A 172 -14.05 -3.12 -6.69
C ASP A 172 -13.49 -3.74 -7.98
N PHE A 173 -13.32 -5.07 -8.00
CA PHE A 173 -12.96 -5.85 -9.19
C PHE A 173 -14.18 -6.49 -9.88
N ASP A 174 -15.39 -6.12 -9.45
CA ASP A 174 -16.67 -6.72 -9.84
C ASP A 174 -16.76 -8.24 -9.59
N ILE A 175 -16.00 -8.75 -8.62
CA ILE A 175 -16.02 -10.15 -8.22
C ILE A 175 -17.02 -10.33 -7.08
N ARG A 176 -18.01 -11.19 -7.28
CA ARG A 176 -19.09 -11.45 -6.32
C ARG A 176 -19.22 -12.93 -6.04
N SER A 177 -19.66 -13.26 -4.82
CA SER A 177 -19.99 -14.63 -4.48
C SER A 177 -21.34 -15.01 -5.05
N ASP A 178 -21.44 -16.25 -5.53
CA ASP A 178 -22.67 -16.83 -6.04
C ASP A 178 -23.02 -18.11 -5.28
N THR A 179 -24.26 -18.57 -5.40
CA THR A 179 -24.67 -19.89 -4.93
C THR A 179 -24.26 -20.93 -5.97
N ILE A 180 -23.22 -21.71 -5.67
CA ILE A 180 -22.64 -22.71 -6.57
C ILE A 180 -22.97 -24.10 -6.03
N ARG A 181 -23.22 -25.06 -6.94
CA ARG A 181 -23.39 -26.47 -6.57
C ARG A 181 -22.04 -27.18 -6.59
N PHE A 182 -21.61 -27.63 -5.42
CA PHE A 182 -20.43 -28.48 -5.20
C PHE A 182 -20.88 -29.91 -4.90
N ASP A 183 -19.92 -30.84 -4.87
CA ASP A 183 -20.19 -32.26 -4.53
C ASP A 183 -20.78 -32.43 -3.12
N THR A 184 -20.48 -31.48 -2.23
CA THR A 184 -20.97 -31.44 -0.84
C THR A 184 -22.31 -30.72 -0.68
N GLY A 185 -22.88 -30.17 -1.76
CA GLY A 185 -24.16 -29.45 -1.75
C GLY A 185 -24.06 -28.04 -2.35
N GLN A 186 -25.13 -27.25 -2.18
CA GLN A 186 -25.12 -25.83 -2.59
C GLN A 186 -24.52 -24.97 -1.48
N ALA A 187 -23.56 -24.13 -1.84
CA ALA A 187 -22.93 -23.18 -0.92
C ALA A 187 -22.62 -21.86 -1.62
N LYS A 188 -22.42 -20.80 -0.82
CA LYS A 188 -21.83 -19.56 -1.34
C LYS A 188 -20.36 -19.81 -1.67
N GLY A 189 -19.94 -19.37 -2.85
CA GLY A 189 -18.59 -19.55 -3.34
C GLY A 189 -18.26 -18.57 -4.44
N TYR A 190 -17.05 -18.69 -4.97
CA TYR A 190 -16.59 -17.89 -6.11
C TYR A 190 -16.14 -18.80 -7.25
N GLN A 191 -16.48 -18.40 -8.46
CA GLN A 191 -16.00 -19.02 -9.70
C GLN A 191 -14.61 -18.48 -10.03
N ARG A 192 -13.68 -19.35 -10.41
CA ARG A 192 -12.33 -18.97 -10.85
C ARG A 192 -12.39 -18.02 -12.05
N ALA A 193 -13.34 -18.26 -12.96
CA ALA A 193 -13.57 -17.42 -14.12
C ALA A 193 -13.90 -15.95 -13.77
N ALA A 194 -14.54 -15.69 -12.63
CA ALA A 194 -14.84 -14.33 -12.20
C ALA A 194 -13.57 -13.53 -11.88
N PHE A 195 -12.49 -14.19 -11.45
CA PHE A 195 -11.21 -13.54 -11.17
C PHE A 195 -10.32 -13.37 -12.41
N ALA A 196 -10.67 -13.99 -13.55
CA ALA A 196 -9.76 -14.09 -14.69
C ALA A 196 -9.33 -12.72 -15.23
N ASP A 197 -10.26 -11.77 -15.37
CA ASP A 197 -9.95 -10.41 -15.83
C ASP A 197 -9.09 -9.65 -14.80
N ALA A 198 -9.47 -9.70 -13.52
CA ALA A 198 -8.72 -9.06 -12.44
C ALA A 198 -7.29 -9.61 -12.30
N TRP A 199 -7.11 -10.94 -12.38
CA TRP A 199 -5.79 -11.56 -12.36
C TRP A 199 -4.96 -11.19 -13.58
N ALA A 200 -5.55 -11.10 -14.77
CA ALA A 200 -4.83 -10.70 -15.97
C ALA A 200 -4.32 -9.24 -15.89
N ARG A 201 -5.05 -8.36 -15.18
CA ARG A 201 -4.72 -6.93 -15.03
C ARG A 201 -3.79 -6.62 -13.88
N TYR A 202 -4.00 -7.27 -12.73
CA TYR A 202 -3.41 -6.84 -11.46
C TYR A 202 -2.44 -7.86 -10.86
N CYS A 203 -2.52 -9.14 -11.24
CA CYS A 203 -1.53 -10.11 -10.82
C CYS A 203 -0.42 -10.18 -11.87
N ALA A 204 0.82 -9.92 -11.44
CA ALA A 204 1.97 -10.14 -12.31
C ALA A 204 1.95 -11.58 -12.87
N PRO A 205 2.41 -11.80 -14.12
CA PRO A 205 2.58 -13.15 -14.63
C PRO A 205 3.47 -13.93 -13.66
N ALA A 206 3.14 -15.20 -13.46
CA ALA A 206 3.93 -16.07 -12.59
C ALA A 206 5.42 -15.94 -12.98
N PRO A 207 6.34 -15.83 -12.00
CA PRO A 207 7.75 -15.67 -12.28
C PRO A 207 8.18 -16.80 -13.24
N THR A 208 8.83 -16.43 -14.33
CA THR A 208 9.30 -17.42 -15.31
C THR A 208 10.63 -17.98 -14.86
N CYS A 209 10.80 -19.29 -15.00
CA CYS A 209 12.06 -19.97 -14.80
C CYS A 209 13.15 -19.28 -15.62
N LEU A 210 14.26 -18.90 -14.97
CA LEU A 210 15.36 -18.19 -15.61
C LEU A 210 16.03 -19.02 -16.73
N ILE A 211 15.86 -20.34 -16.71
CA ILE A 211 16.50 -21.27 -17.65
C ILE A 211 15.56 -21.58 -18.82
N CYS A 212 14.40 -22.19 -18.56
CA CYS A 212 13.52 -22.65 -19.63
C CYS A 212 12.46 -21.60 -20.05
N ARG A 213 12.40 -20.46 -19.37
CA ARG A 213 11.41 -19.37 -19.58
C ARG A 213 9.95 -19.81 -19.46
N GLN A 214 9.68 -20.98 -18.88
CA GLN A 214 8.33 -21.44 -18.56
C GLN A 214 7.86 -20.91 -17.20
N PRO A 215 6.55 -20.74 -16.96
CA PRO A 215 6.01 -20.28 -15.68
C PRO A 215 6.42 -21.19 -14.51
N LEU A 216 6.79 -20.59 -13.37
CA LEU A 216 6.99 -21.32 -12.11
C LEU A 216 5.66 -21.43 -11.37
N ALA A 217 5.33 -22.65 -10.91
CA ALA A 217 4.17 -22.88 -10.07
C ALA A 217 4.40 -22.40 -8.62
N ILE A 218 5.66 -22.37 -8.18
CA ILE A 218 6.10 -22.02 -6.83
C ILE A 218 7.40 -21.22 -6.98
N ASP A 219 7.50 -20.04 -6.35
CA ASP A 219 8.76 -19.28 -6.27
C ASP A 219 9.44 -19.62 -4.94
N ASP A 220 10.32 -20.60 -4.96
CA ASP A 220 11.15 -21.02 -3.82
C ASP A 220 12.38 -20.11 -3.63
N GLY A 221 12.44 -18.97 -4.33
CA GLY A 221 13.55 -18.03 -4.32
C GLY A 221 14.67 -18.38 -5.30
N THR A 222 14.69 -19.59 -5.88
CA THR A 222 15.70 -19.97 -6.90
C THR A 222 15.34 -19.43 -8.29
N ARG A 223 14.06 -19.14 -8.52
CA ARG A 223 13.50 -18.80 -9.83
C ARG A 223 13.86 -19.83 -10.93
N THR A 224 13.94 -21.10 -10.55
CA THR A 224 14.21 -22.23 -11.46
C THR A 224 13.28 -23.41 -11.15
N HIS A 225 12.92 -24.22 -12.15
CA HIS A 225 12.23 -25.49 -11.86
C HIS A 225 13.19 -26.47 -11.20
N PRO A 226 12.72 -27.39 -10.35
CA PRO A 226 13.55 -28.48 -9.81
C PRO A 226 14.24 -29.32 -10.89
N THR A 227 13.63 -29.41 -12.08
CA THR A 227 14.16 -30.11 -13.26
C THR A 227 15.13 -29.27 -14.09
N CYS A 228 15.13 -27.95 -13.88
CA CYS A 228 16.02 -26.98 -14.52
C CYS A 228 17.23 -26.63 -13.65
N ASP A 229 17.26 -27.04 -12.38
CA ASP A 229 18.41 -26.86 -11.51
C ASP A 229 19.63 -27.66 -12.04
N PRO A 230 20.73 -26.99 -12.45
CA PRO A 230 21.93 -27.66 -12.93
C PRO A 230 22.67 -28.44 -11.82
N GLU A 231 22.39 -28.19 -10.53
CA GLU A 231 23.01 -28.91 -9.41
C GLU A 231 22.23 -30.16 -8.99
N ALA A 232 20.95 -30.28 -9.31
CA ALA A 232 20.11 -31.46 -9.00
C ALA A 232 20.45 -32.72 -9.83
N ARG A 233 21.45 -32.65 -10.73
CA ARG A 233 21.96 -33.77 -11.55
C ARG A 233 23.31 -34.32 -11.08
N ARG A 234 23.63 -34.21 -9.78
CA ARG A 234 24.79 -34.84 -9.15
C ARG A 234 24.39 -35.78 -8.03
#